data_AF-A0A7U6GDF1-F1
#
_entry.id   AF-A0A7U6GDF1-F1
#
_cell.length_a   1.000
_cell.length_b   1.000
_cell.length_c   1.000
_cell.angle_alpha   90.00
_cell.angle_beta   90.00
_cell.angle_gamma   90.00
#
_symmetry.space_group_name_H-M   'P 1'
#
loop_
_entity.id
_entity.type
_entity.pdbx_description
1 polymer ?
#
loop_
_entity_poly.entity_id
_entity_poly.type
_entity_poly.pdbx_seq_one_letter_code
_entity_poly.pdbx_strand_id
1 'polypeptide(L)'
;MSKYDSIFKAIGDEKRLKLLLLIIKGGKEYYVCELTYAMGENQYNISKYLRELKLAGLLKERKIGRGVLYSLENGDEFNNRLFALLNGIPNEYIKDAIIRLNYVVSNRANDQCVNIAKLDNIKSKFN
;
A
#
# COMPACT_ATOMS: atom_id res chain seq x y z
N MET A 1 12.89 -20.40 -11.81
CA MET A 1 13.41 -19.49 -10.76
C MET A 1 12.96 -18.02 -10.92
N SER A 2 12.64 -17.55 -12.14
CA SER A 2 12.33 -16.14 -12.44
C SER A 2 11.23 -15.51 -11.57
N LYS A 3 10.19 -16.27 -11.19
CA LYS A 3 9.15 -15.78 -10.25
C LYS A 3 9.74 -15.29 -8.93
N TYR A 4 10.53 -16.13 -8.26
CA TYR A 4 11.07 -15.83 -6.94
C TYR A 4 12.12 -14.72 -7.01
N ASP A 5 12.95 -14.70 -8.05
CA ASP A 5 13.89 -13.62 -8.30
C ASP A 5 13.18 -12.26 -8.42
N SER A 6 12.09 -12.19 -9.19
CA SER A 6 11.26 -10.97 -9.29
C SER A 6 10.64 -10.55 -7.95
N ILE A 7 10.16 -11.51 -7.15
CA ILE A 7 9.61 -11.23 -5.81
C ILE A 7 10.67 -10.63 -4.90
N PHE A 8 11.83 -11.28 -4.77
CA PHE A 8 12.90 -10.82 -3.88
C PHE A 8 13.49 -9.48 -4.35
N LYS A 9 13.63 -9.26 -5.66
CA LYS A 9 14.01 -7.96 -6.21
C LYS A 9 12.97 -6.88 -5.94
N ALA A 10 11.69 -7.21 -5.95
CA ALA A 10 10.62 -6.24 -5.67
C ALA A 10 10.60 -5.82 -4.20
N ILE A 11 10.75 -6.75 -3.26
CA ILE A 11 10.74 -6.48 -1.82
C ILE A 11 12.11 -6.07 -1.24
N GLY A 12 13.19 -6.20 -2.01
CA GLY A 12 14.54 -5.80 -1.60
C GLY A 12 14.77 -4.28 -1.57
N ASP A 13 13.80 -3.49 -1.99
CA ASP A 13 13.81 -2.02 -1.86
C ASP A 13 12.96 -1.60 -0.66
N GLU A 14 13.52 -0.70 0.16
CA GLU A 14 12.91 -0.28 1.42
C GLU A 14 11.52 0.35 1.24
N LYS A 15 11.33 1.19 0.21
CA LYS A 15 10.07 1.91 -0.01
C LYS A 15 8.98 0.95 -0.48
N ARG A 16 9.30 0.01 -1.36
CA ARG A 16 8.39 -1.06 -1.80
C ARG A 16 8.03 -2.02 -0.68
N LEU A 17 9.01 -2.40 0.16
CA LEU A 17 8.75 -3.23 1.33
C LEU A 17 7.80 -2.54 2.32
N LYS A 18 8.06 -1.26 2.64
CA LYS A 18 7.18 -0.46 3.51
C LYS A 18 5.76 -0.36 2.94
N LEU A 19 5.62 -0.11 1.64
CA LEU A 19 4.32 -0.04 0.97
C LEU A 19 3.58 -1.38 1.01
N LEU A 20 4.27 -2.48 0.74
CA LEU A 20 3.69 -3.83 0.83
C LEU A 20 3.26 -4.15 2.26
N LEU A 21 4.10 -3.86 3.26
CA LEU A 21 3.76 -4.04 4.68
C LEU A 21 2.51 -3.27 5.07
N LEU A 22 2.39 -2.03 4.60
CA LEU A 22 1.21 -1.21 4.87
C LEU A 22 -0.08 -1.86 4.34
N ILE A 23 -0.04 -2.44 3.13
CA ILE A 23 -1.18 -3.17 2.54
C ILE A 23 -1.45 -4.47 3.32
N ILE A 24 -0.40 -5.24 3.68
CA ILE A 24 -0.53 -6.47 4.47
C ILE A 24 -1.22 -6.21 5.82
N LYS A 25 -0.72 -5.22 6.57
CA LYS A 25 -1.26 -4.87 7.89
C LYS A 25 -2.67 -4.29 7.82
N GLY A 26 -2.97 -3.61 6.73
CA GLY A 26 -4.26 -3.01 6.48
C GLY A 26 -5.38 -4.02 6.18
N GLY A 27 -5.06 -5.15 5.55
CA GLY A 27 -5.99 -6.24 5.27
C GLY A 27 -7.15 -5.87 4.34
N LYS A 28 -7.04 -4.76 3.60
CA LYS A 28 -8.08 -4.19 2.74
C LYS A 28 -7.48 -3.72 1.41
N GLU A 29 -8.34 -3.18 0.55
CA GLU A 29 -7.95 -2.52 -0.70
C GLU A 29 -7.81 -1.01 -0.49
N TYR A 30 -6.80 -0.42 -1.12
CA TYR A 30 -6.45 1.00 -0.99
C TYR A 30 -6.28 1.69 -2.33
N TYR A 31 -6.73 2.94 -2.42
CA TYR A 31 -6.50 3.76 -3.60
C TYR A 31 -5.04 4.20 -3.65
N VAL A 32 -4.53 4.43 -4.86
CA VAL A 32 -3.20 5.02 -5.07
C VAL A 32 -3.04 6.33 -4.30
N CYS A 33 -4.08 7.18 -4.30
CA CYS A 33 -4.10 8.46 -3.58
C CYS A 33 -3.88 8.26 -2.06
N GLU A 34 -4.56 7.29 -1.45
CA GLU A 34 -4.47 7.02 -0.01
C GLU A 34 -3.09 6.51 0.37
N LEU A 35 -2.54 5.60 -0.43
CA LEU A 35 -1.18 5.09 -0.25
C LEU A 35 -0.14 6.20 -0.46
N THR A 36 -0.42 7.14 -1.36
CA THR A 36 0.42 8.34 -1.57
C THR A 36 0.45 9.20 -0.32
N TYR A 37 -0.71 9.51 0.25
CA TYR A 37 -0.80 10.26 1.50
C TYR A 37 -0.14 9.52 2.67
N ALA A 38 -0.41 8.21 2.81
CA ALA A 38 0.12 7.40 3.89
C ALA A 38 1.65 7.30 3.85
N MET A 39 2.23 7.13 2.66
CA MET A 39 3.67 7.02 2.48
C MET A 39 4.40 8.37 2.53
N GLY A 40 3.69 9.49 2.37
CA GLY A 40 4.32 10.82 2.29
C GLY A 40 5.19 10.98 1.05
N GLU A 41 4.88 10.25 -0.01
CA GLU A 41 5.62 10.24 -1.29
C GLU A 41 4.78 10.90 -2.37
N ASN A 42 5.37 11.18 -3.53
CA ASN A 42 4.59 11.63 -4.69
C ASN A 42 3.86 10.46 -5.36
N GLN A 43 2.75 10.77 -6.04
CA GLN A 43 1.88 9.77 -6.65
C GLN A 43 2.57 8.97 -7.78
N TYR A 44 3.54 9.57 -8.48
CA TYR A 44 4.31 8.89 -9.52
C TYR A 44 5.14 7.74 -8.94
N ASN A 45 5.88 7.99 -7.86
CA ASN A 45 6.67 6.99 -7.14
C ASN A 45 5.78 5.85 -6.66
N ILE A 46 4.65 6.17 -6.02
CA ILE A 46 3.74 5.17 -5.46
C ILE A 46 3.13 4.31 -6.56
N SER A 47 2.71 4.92 -7.67
CA SER A 47 2.20 4.17 -8.83
C SER A 47 3.27 3.24 -9.41
N LYS A 48 4.53 3.68 -9.47
CA LYS A 48 5.66 2.86 -9.90
C LYS A 48 5.89 1.68 -8.96
N TYR A 49 5.93 1.92 -7.65
CA TYR A 49 6.12 0.88 -6.64
C TYR A 49 5.00 -0.18 -6.68
N LEU A 50 3.74 0.25 -6.78
CA LEU A 50 2.58 -0.63 -6.90
C LEU A 50 2.65 -1.49 -8.16
N ARG A 51 3.05 -0.89 -9.28
CA ARG A 51 3.24 -1.61 -10.54
C ARG A 51 4.34 -2.67 -10.42
N GLU A 52 5.47 -2.35 -9.81
CA GLU A 52 6.56 -3.30 -9.62
C GLU A 52 6.17 -4.47 -8.71
N LEU A 53 5.48 -4.20 -7.60
CA LEU A 53 4.94 -5.23 -6.71
C LEU A 53 3.86 -6.10 -7.39
N LYS A 54 3.02 -5.50 -8.23
CA LYS A 54 2.03 -6.23 -9.06
C LYS A 54 2.71 -7.12 -10.10
N LEU A 55 3.72 -6.61 -10.80
CA LEU A 55 4.48 -7.39 -11.78
C LEU A 55 5.22 -8.57 -11.13
N ALA A 56 5.62 -8.43 -9.88
CA ALA A 56 6.17 -9.53 -9.08
C ALA A 56 5.10 -10.54 -8.59
N GLY A 57 3.81 -10.28 -8.84
CA GLY A 57 2.70 -11.16 -8.44
C GLY A 57 2.34 -11.06 -6.95
N LEU A 58 2.68 -9.96 -6.28
CA LEU A 58 2.38 -9.75 -4.85
C LEU A 58 1.09 -8.94 -4.64
N LEU A 59 0.71 -8.11 -5.62
CA LEU A 59 -0.47 -7.27 -5.56
C LEU A 59 -1.36 -7.51 -6.78
N LYS A 60 -2.66 -7.27 -6.58
CA LYS A 60 -3.65 -7.14 -7.64
C LYS A 60 -4.28 -5.76 -7.60
N GLU A 61 -4.94 -5.38 -8.70
CA GLU A 61 -5.65 -4.11 -8.79
C GLU A 61 -7.09 -4.31 -9.25
N ARG A 62 -7.98 -3.41 -8.80
CA ARG A 62 -9.38 -3.36 -9.20
C ARG A 62 -9.75 -1.93 -9.58
N LYS A 63 -10.39 -1.77 -10.73
CA LYS A 63 -10.89 -0.47 -11.19
C LYS A 63 -12.25 -0.17 -10.57
N ILE A 64 -12.46 1.05 -10.10
CA ILE A 64 -13.74 1.54 -9.57
C ILE A 64 -13.98 2.98 -10.06
N GLY A 65 -14.93 3.15 -10.98
CA GLY A 65 -15.12 4.42 -11.68
C GLY A 65 -13.82 4.86 -12.36
N ARG A 66 -13.27 6.01 -11.93
CA ARG A 66 -11.98 6.55 -12.41
C ARG A 66 -10.78 6.16 -11.53
N GLY A 67 -11.01 5.50 -10.40
CA GLY A 67 -9.97 5.11 -9.45
C GLY A 67 -9.47 3.68 -9.64
N VAL A 68 -8.30 3.41 -9.09
CA VAL A 68 -7.70 2.07 -9.02
C VAL A 68 -7.39 1.76 -7.56
N LEU A 69 -7.90 0.63 -7.10
CA LEU A 69 -7.64 0.06 -5.78
C LEU A 69 -6.61 -1.06 -5.90
N TYR A 70 -5.68 -1.14 -4.96
CA TYR A 70 -4.71 -2.22 -4.83
C TYR A 70 -4.95 -3.04 -3.57
N SER A 71 -4.79 -4.35 -3.68
CA SER A 71 -4.84 -5.29 -2.57
C SER A 71 -3.84 -6.43 -2.78
N LEU A 72 -3.62 -7.25 -1.75
CA LEU A 72 -2.77 -8.44 -1.88
C LEU A 72 -3.32 -9.36 -2.96
N GLU A 73 -2.43 -9.94 -3.76
CA GLU A 73 -2.81 -11.02 -4.65
C GLU A 73 -3.27 -12.24 -3.82
N ASN A 74 -4.32 -12.92 -4.27
CA ASN A 74 -4.71 -14.22 -3.70
C ASN A 74 -3.75 -15.25 -4.29
N GLY A 75 -2.55 -15.28 -3.73
CA GLY A 75 -1.44 -16.02 -4.28
C GLY A 75 -1.44 -17.51 -3.95
N ASP A 76 -0.41 -18.18 -4.45
CA ASP A 76 -0.08 -19.55 -4.10
C ASP A 76 0.43 -19.65 -2.65
N GLU A 77 0.69 -20.89 -2.22
CA GLU A 77 1.17 -21.16 -0.86
C GLU A 77 2.42 -20.34 -0.49
N PHE A 78 3.32 -20.11 -1.45
CA PHE A 78 4.51 -19.30 -1.25
C PHE A 78 4.17 -17.85 -0.86
N ASN A 79 3.32 -17.18 -1.65
CA ASN A 79 2.91 -15.81 -1.34
C ASN A 79 2.23 -15.72 0.03
N ASN A 80 1.39 -16.70 0.38
CA ASN A 80 0.71 -16.73 1.68
C ASN A 80 1.71 -16.85 2.84
N ARG A 81 2.72 -17.72 2.72
CA ARG A 81 3.80 -17.86 3.72
C ARG A 81 4.68 -16.61 3.78
N LEU A 82 4.98 -16.00 2.63
CA LEU A 82 5.74 -14.76 2.55
C LEU A 82 4.98 -13.62 3.26
N PHE A 83 3.69 -13.44 2.98
CA PHE A 83 2.89 -12.41 3.65
C PHE A 83 2.79 -12.66 5.15
N ALA A 84 2.64 -13.92 5.59
CA ALA A 84 2.67 -14.26 7.01
C ALA A 84 4.01 -13.91 7.67
N LEU A 85 5.14 -14.18 7.00
CA LEU A 85 6.48 -13.82 7.47
C LEU A 85 6.64 -12.30 7.55
N LEU A 86 6.29 -11.57 6.50
CA LEU A 86 6.37 -10.11 6.46
C LEU A 86 5.43 -9.46 7.49
N ASN A 87 4.28 -10.08 7.77
CA ASN A 87 3.39 -9.64 8.84
C ASN A 87 4.02 -9.78 10.25
N GLY A 88 5.10 -10.55 10.40
CA GLY A 88 5.91 -10.59 11.61
C GLY A 88 6.79 -9.36 11.83
N ILE A 89 6.99 -8.52 10.80
CA ILE A 89 7.77 -7.28 10.95
C ILE A 89 7.04 -6.32 11.91
N PRO A 90 7.74 -5.76 12.92
CA PRO A 90 7.16 -4.82 13.87
C PRO A 90 6.55 -3.58 13.21
N ASN A 91 5.42 -3.11 13.74
CA ASN A 91 4.73 -1.94 13.19
C ASN A 91 5.51 -0.63 13.39
N GLU A 92 6.55 -0.60 14.23
CA GLU A 92 7.38 0.59 14.47
C GLU A 92 7.99 1.17 13.18
N TYR A 93 8.35 0.31 12.22
CA TYR A 93 8.94 0.70 10.93
C TYR A 93 7.98 1.44 10.00
N ILE A 94 6.68 1.32 10.24
CA ILE A 94 5.62 1.92 9.41
C ILE A 94 4.55 2.63 10.25
N LYS A 95 4.84 2.96 11.51
CA LYS A 95 3.87 3.49 12.49
C LYS A 95 3.13 4.71 11.95
N ASP A 96 3.86 5.70 11.46
CA ASP A 96 3.24 6.94 10.97
C ASP A 96 2.46 6.72 9.68
N ALA A 97 2.91 5.79 8.83
CA ALA A 97 2.20 5.43 7.62
C ALA A 97 0.87 4.74 7.93
N ILE A 98 0.83 3.86 8.94
CA ILE A 98 -0.41 3.24 9.44
C ILE A 98 -1.36 4.32 9.96
N ILE A 99 -0.87 5.26 10.77
CA ILE A 99 -1.70 6.35 11.32
C ILE A 99 -2.31 7.18 10.19
N ARG A 100 -1.49 7.63 9.24
CA ARG A 100 -1.96 8.41 8.08
C ARG A 100 -2.91 7.61 7.20
N LEU A 101 -2.66 6.32 6.98
CA LEU A 101 -3.53 5.47 6.18
C LEU A 101 -4.90 5.30 6.83
N ASN A 102 -4.94 4.98 8.12
CA ASN A 102 -6.19 4.84 8.85
C ASN A 102 -7.00 6.15 8.83
N TYR A 103 -6.31 7.28 9.00
CA TYR A 103 -6.93 8.60 8.92
C TYR A 103 -7.52 8.89 7.53
N VAL A 104 -6.77 8.71 6.44
CA VAL A 104 -7.31 8.99 5.10
C VAL A 104 -8.45 8.03 4.75
N VAL A 105 -8.33 6.74 5.11
CA VAL A 105 -9.34 5.72 4.79
C VAL A 105 -10.64 5.93 5.58
N SER A 106 -10.57 6.41 6.82
CA SER A 106 -11.78 6.72 7.61
C SER A 106 -12.59 7.89 7.03
N ASN A 107 -12.01 8.66 6.11
CA ASN A 107 -12.65 9.79 5.45
C ASN A 107 -13.18 9.46 4.05
N ARG A 108 -13.21 8.17 3.65
CA ARG A 108 -13.89 7.74 2.41
C ARG A 108 -15.37 8.12 2.47
N ALA A 109 -15.85 8.82 1.45
CA ALA A 109 -17.28 9.06 1.24
C ALA A 109 -17.75 8.26 0.03
N ASN A 110 -18.83 7.49 0.17
CA ASN A 110 -19.51 6.76 -0.93
C ASN A 110 -18.58 5.89 -1.81
N ASP A 111 -17.64 5.16 -1.21
CA ASP A 111 -16.65 4.33 -1.95
C ASP A 111 -15.85 5.11 -3.01
N GLN A 112 -15.57 6.40 -2.75
CA GLN A 112 -14.71 7.23 -3.57
C GLN A 112 -13.42 7.58 -2.82
N CYS A 113 -12.32 7.67 -3.57
CA CYS A 113 -11.03 8.18 -3.06
C CYS A 113 -11.23 9.55 -2.42
N VAL A 114 -10.59 9.77 -1.28
CA VAL A 114 -10.67 11.05 -0.57
C VAL A 114 -9.95 12.14 -1.34
N ASN A 115 -10.56 13.32 -1.43
CA ASN A 115 -9.86 14.49 -1.95
C ASN A 115 -8.82 14.97 -0.92
N ILE A 116 -7.58 14.52 -1.11
CA ILE A 116 -6.46 14.79 -0.19
C ILE A 116 -6.18 16.28 -0.03
N ALA A 117 -6.43 17.09 -1.06
CA ALA A 117 -6.25 18.55 -0.97
C ALA A 117 -7.20 19.20 0.05
N LYS A 118 -8.34 18.56 0.38
CA LYS A 118 -9.22 18.99 1.47
C LYS A 118 -8.76 18.51 2.85
N LEU A 119 -7.97 17.44 2.92
CA LEU A 119 -7.43 16.89 4.17
C LEU A 119 -6.18 17.63 4.65
N ASP A 120 -5.43 18.27 3.76
CA ASP A 120 -4.22 19.03 4.10
C ASP A 120 -4.51 20.21 5.06
N ASN A 121 -5.75 20.73 5.08
CA ASN A 121 -6.21 21.72 6.06
C ASN A 121 -6.31 21.18 7.50
N ILE A 122 -6.11 19.86 7.72
CA ILE A 122 -6.20 19.17 9.02
C ILE A 122 -4.82 18.65 9.48
N LYS A 123 -3.73 18.99 8.76
CA LYS A 123 -2.34 18.65 9.11
C LYS A 123 -1.88 19.17 10.49
N SER A 124 -2.65 20.04 11.16
CA SER A 124 -2.32 20.55 12.50
C SER A 124 -2.47 19.54 13.64
N LYS A 125 -2.91 18.30 13.38
CA LYS A 125 -3.07 17.25 14.43
C LYS A 125 -1.92 16.24 14.55
N PHE A 126 -0.89 16.33 13.71
CA PHE A 126 0.21 15.36 13.67
C PHE A 126 1.61 15.99 13.73
N ASN A 127 1.69 17.28 14.08
CA ASN A 127 2.92 17.97 14.47
C ASN A 127 2.86 18.31 15.96
#